data_AF-A0A3N0W6T2-F1
#
_entry.id   AF-A0A3N0W6T2-F1
#
_cell.length_a   1.000
_cell.length_b   1.000
_cell.length_c   1.000
_cell.angle_alpha   90.00
_cell.angle_beta   90.00
_cell.angle_gamma   90.00
#
_symmetry.space_group_name_H-M   'P 1'
#
loop_
_entity.id
_entity.type
_entity.pdbx_description
1 polymer ?
#
loop_
_entity_poly.entity_id
_entity_poly.type
_entity_poly.pdbx_seq_one_letter_code
_entity_poly.pdbx_strand_id
1 'polypeptide(L)'
;MLRMKFIFTVVFLFTILYSCNKKLSQPIVDYPTDYEVNRRNLNQAAAFEKFNQQTVFLVNNKEYSYEKFKELMQKDKIEVKKITKDSTEIKQLNYPYKKIKTIIIATKK
;
A
#
# COMPACT_ATOMS: atom_id res chain seq x y z
N MET A 1 -49.63 14.34 37.07
CA MET A 1 -48.32 13.75 36.71
C MET A 1 -48.40 12.58 35.70
N LEU A 2 -49.52 12.39 34.99
CA LEU A 2 -49.72 11.24 34.07
C LEU A 2 -49.60 11.62 32.57
N ARG A 3 -49.87 12.88 32.21
CA ARG A 3 -49.86 13.36 30.81
C ARG A 3 -48.47 13.63 30.22
N MET A 4 -47.47 13.92 31.06
CA MET A 4 -46.12 14.25 30.62
C MET A 4 -45.32 12.99 30.22
N LYS A 5 -45.61 11.84 30.85
CA LYS A 5 -45.02 10.54 30.50
C LYS A 5 -45.45 10.06 29.11
N PHE A 6 -46.68 10.34 28.70
CA PHE A 6 -47.22 9.93 27.39
C PHE A 6 -46.52 10.65 26.22
N ILE A 7 -46.13 11.90 26.41
CA ILE A 7 -45.44 12.72 25.40
C ILE A 7 -44.00 12.22 25.18
N PHE A 8 -43.29 11.84 26.24
CA PHE A 8 -41.94 11.28 26.13
C PHE A 8 -41.92 9.94 25.38
N THR A 9 -42.95 9.10 25.56
CA THR A 9 -43.04 7.81 24.85
C THR A 9 -43.28 7.98 23.34
N VAL A 10 -44.06 8.99 22.93
CA VAL A 10 -44.33 9.25 21.51
C VAL A 10 -43.09 9.80 20.80
N VAL A 11 -42.32 10.68 21.44
CA VAL A 11 -41.09 11.26 20.84
C VAL A 11 -40.01 10.18 20.64
N PHE A 12 -39.89 9.22 21.57
CA PHE A 12 -38.93 8.12 21.44
C PHE A 12 -39.29 7.12 20.32
N LEU A 13 -40.58 6.95 20.01
CA LEU A 13 -41.01 6.03 18.95
C LEU A 13 -40.68 6.57 17.54
N PHE A 14 -40.67 7.89 17.34
CA PHE A 14 -40.38 8.49 16.04
C PHE A 14 -38.89 8.44 15.66
N THR A 15 -37.97 8.38 16.62
CA THR A 15 -36.52 8.33 16.33
C THR A 15 -36.07 6.98 15.77
N ILE A 16 -36.81 5.90 16.01
CA ILE A 16 -36.45 4.54 15.58
C ILE A 16 -36.75 4.34 14.08
N LEU A 17 -37.76 5.04 13.54
CA LEU A 17 -38.17 4.88 12.14
C LEU A 17 -37.29 5.67 11.14
N TYR A 18 -36.56 6.70 11.60
CA TYR A 18 -35.69 7.48 10.72
C TYR A 18 -34.31 6.86 10.48
N SER A 19 -33.93 5.82 11.22
CA SER A 19 -32.57 5.27 11.16
C SER A 19 -32.36 4.18 10.09
N CYS A 20 -33.39 3.82 9.29
CA CYS A 20 -33.31 2.67 8.37
C CYS A 20 -33.19 3.01 6.87
N ASN A 21 -33.04 4.29 6.49
CA ASN A 21 -33.00 4.70 5.06
C ASN A 21 -31.62 5.13 4.54
N LYS A 22 -30.55 5.00 5.34
CA LYS A 22 -29.19 5.21 4.82
C LYS A 22 -28.69 3.91 4.20
N LYS A 23 -29.11 3.64 2.97
CA LYS A 23 -28.39 2.71 2.09
C LYS A 23 -26.97 3.26 1.98
N LEU A 24 -26.00 2.56 2.57
CA LEU A 24 -24.59 2.89 2.37
C LEU A 24 -24.35 2.88 0.86
N SER A 25 -24.12 4.06 0.30
CA SER A 25 -23.62 4.22 -1.07
C SER A 25 -22.20 3.66 -1.07
N GLN A 26 -22.08 2.34 -1.12
CA GLN A 26 -20.82 1.71 -1.43
C GLN A 26 -20.45 2.18 -2.84
N PRO A 27 -19.23 2.71 -3.05
CA PRO A 27 -18.80 3.07 -4.39
C PRO A 27 -18.91 1.81 -5.26
N ILE A 28 -19.62 1.92 -6.38
CA ILE A 28 -19.60 0.88 -7.42
C ILE A 28 -18.16 0.89 -7.93
N VAL A 29 -17.37 -0.08 -7.47
CA VAL A 29 -16.03 -0.30 -7.99
C VAL A 29 -16.23 -0.96 -9.35
N ASP A 30 -16.13 -0.15 -10.40
CA ASP A 30 -16.21 -0.60 -11.78
C ASP A 30 -14.90 -1.34 -12.11
N TYR A 31 -14.85 -2.63 -11.78
CA TYR A 31 -13.75 -3.47 -12.20
C TYR A 31 -13.82 -3.61 -13.72
N PRO A 32 -12.71 -3.44 -14.45
CA PRO A 32 -12.71 -3.69 -15.88
C PRO A 32 -13.23 -5.13 -16.10
N THR A 33 -14.30 -5.26 -16.88
CA THR A 33 -15.01 -6.53 -17.15
C THR A 33 -14.19 -7.50 -17.99
N ASP A 34 -13.03 -7.07 -18.49
CA ASP A 34 -12.11 -7.89 -19.24
C ASP A 34 -11.22 -8.72 -18.31
N TYR A 35 -11.51 -10.03 -18.28
CA TYR A 35 -10.74 -11.03 -17.55
C TYR A 35 -9.24 -10.98 -17.87
N GLU A 36 -8.87 -10.73 -19.11
CA GLU A 36 -7.46 -10.68 -19.55
C GLU A 36 -6.73 -9.47 -18.95
N VAL A 37 -7.42 -8.33 -18.85
CA VAL A 37 -6.89 -7.12 -18.21
C VAL A 37 -6.69 -7.36 -16.71
N ASN A 38 -7.68 -7.96 -16.03
CA ASN A 38 -7.57 -8.27 -14.60
C ASN A 38 -6.45 -9.26 -14.31
N ARG A 39 -6.33 -10.33 -15.10
CA ARG A 39 -5.24 -11.31 -14.97
C ARG A 39 -3.88 -10.65 -15.15
N ARG A 40 -3.74 -9.77 -16.14
CA ARG A 40 -2.50 -9.02 -16.38
C ARG A 40 -2.13 -8.14 -15.19
N ASN A 41 -3.09 -7.41 -14.62
CA ASN A 41 -2.86 -6.53 -13.47
C ASN A 41 -2.43 -7.32 -12.23
N LEU A 42 -3.06 -8.47 -11.95
CA LEU A 42 -2.68 -9.36 -10.85
C LEU A 42 -1.26 -9.89 -11.03
N ASN A 43 -0.89 -10.31 -12.24
CA ASN A 43 0.45 -10.79 -12.54
C ASN A 43 1.51 -9.68 -12.35
N GLN A 44 1.19 -8.44 -12.74
CA GLN A 44 2.08 -7.30 -12.52
C GLN A 44 2.24 -6.98 -11.03
N ALA A 45 1.15 -7.01 -10.25
CA ALA A 45 1.20 -6.79 -8.81
C ALA A 45 2.08 -7.85 -8.12
N ALA A 46 1.89 -9.13 -8.46
CA ALA A 46 2.69 -10.22 -7.90
C ALA A 46 4.17 -10.12 -8.31
N ALA A 47 4.45 -9.74 -9.56
CA ALA A 47 5.83 -9.52 -10.03
C ALA A 47 6.50 -8.36 -9.29
N PHE A 48 5.77 -7.28 -9.05
CA PHE A 48 6.24 -6.12 -8.31
C PHE A 48 6.51 -6.44 -6.83
N GLU A 49 5.61 -7.17 -6.19
CA GLU A 49 5.80 -7.61 -4.80
C GLU A 49 7.04 -8.49 -4.67
N LYS A 50 7.19 -9.48 -5.57
CA LYS A 50 8.37 -10.33 -5.62
C LYS A 50 9.65 -9.51 -5.83
N PHE A 51 9.61 -8.53 -6.72
CA PHE A 51 10.75 -7.64 -6.94
C PHE A 51 11.14 -6.90 -5.66
N ASN A 52 10.17 -6.31 -4.96
CA ASN A 52 10.44 -5.60 -3.70
C ASN A 52 11.01 -6.51 -2.62
N GLN A 53 10.49 -7.74 -2.49
CA GLN A 53 11.01 -8.73 -1.53
C GLN A 53 12.44 -9.19 -1.85
N GLN A 54 12.83 -9.15 -3.12
CA GLN A 54 14.16 -9.56 -3.59
C GLN A 54 15.12 -8.37 -3.79
N THR A 55 14.71 -7.15 -3.42
CA THR A 55 15.50 -5.93 -3.62
C THR A 55 15.82 -5.27 -2.30
N VAL A 56 17.09 -4.94 -2.09
CA VAL A 56 17.52 -4.11 -0.96
C VAL A 56 17.77 -2.69 -1.46
N PHE A 57 17.23 -1.71 -0.75
CA PHE A 57 17.40 -0.29 -1.04
C PHE A 57 18.36 0.32 -0.02
N LEU A 58 19.52 0.75 -0.47
CA LEU A 58 20.55 1.39 0.36
C LEU A 58 20.59 2.89 0.08
N VAL A 59 20.49 3.71 1.11
CA VAL A 59 20.75 5.16 1.05
C VAL A 59 21.88 5.49 2.03
N ASN A 60 23.01 5.97 1.51
CA ASN A 60 24.23 6.18 2.30
C ASN A 60 24.59 4.93 3.13
N ASN A 61 24.59 3.76 2.48
CA ASN A 61 24.89 2.44 3.08
C ASN A 61 23.94 1.97 4.19
N LYS A 62 22.80 2.63 4.38
CA LYS A 62 21.74 2.18 5.30
C LYS A 62 20.57 1.62 4.52
N GLU A 63 19.96 0.55 5.01
CA GLU A 63 18.76 -0.05 4.41
C GLU A 63 17.52 0.81 4.65
N TYR A 64 16.68 0.90 3.63
CA TYR A 64 15.37 1.56 3.65
C TYR A 64 14.30 0.65 3.06
N SER A 65 13.06 0.81 3.51
CA SER A 65 11.92 0.21 2.82
C SER A 65 11.75 0.85 1.44
N TYR A 66 11.10 0.12 0.53
CA TYR A 66 10.79 0.65 -0.80
C TYR A 66 9.98 1.94 -0.72
N GLU A 67 9.00 2.03 0.18
CA GLU A 67 8.15 3.19 0.38
C GLU A 67 8.97 4.40 0.79
N LYS A 68 9.91 4.23 1.73
CA LYS A 68 10.76 5.33 2.18
C LYS A 68 11.75 5.76 1.12
N PHE A 69 12.34 4.79 0.41
CA PHE A 69 13.21 5.05 -0.73
C PHE A 69 12.48 5.84 -1.83
N LYS A 70 11.26 5.41 -2.19
CA LYS A 70 10.39 6.08 -3.17
C LYS A 70 10.05 7.49 -2.73
N GLU A 71 9.69 7.70 -1.45
CA GLU A 71 9.42 9.02 -0.90
C GLU A 71 10.63 9.96 -1.05
N LEU A 72 11.83 9.45 -0.75
CA LEU A 72 13.08 10.21 -0.88
C LEU A 72 13.41 10.55 -2.34
N MET A 73 13.20 9.60 -3.27
CA MET A 73 13.34 9.84 -4.71
C MET A 73 12.35 10.90 -5.21
N GLN A 74 11.07 10.81 -4.84
CA GLN A 74 10.03 11.75 -5.26
C GLN A 74 10.25 13.17 -4.74
N LYS A 75 10.87 13.30 -3.56
CA LYS A 75 11.26 14.58 -2.96
C LYS A 75 12.61 15.10 -3.46
N ASP A 76 13.21 14.44 -4.43
CA ASP A 76 14.54 14.74 -4.96
C ASP A 76 15.64 14.82 -3.90
N LYS A 77 15.53 14.01 -2.83
CA LYS A 77 16.49 14.02 -1.69
C LYS A 77 17.65 13.05 -1.85
N ILE A 78 17.53 12.12 -2.79
CA ILE A 78 18.55 11.08 -3.03
C ILE A 78 18.77 10.92 -4.54
N GLU A 79 19.92 10.36 -4.88
CA GLU A 79 20.31 10.05 -6.25
C GLU A 79 20.82 8.61 -6.31
N VAL A 80 20.31 7.83 -7.26
CA VAL A 80 20.77 6.46 -7.48
C VAL A 80 22.16 6.47 -8.07
N LYS A 81 23.12 5.84 -7.39
CA LYS A 81 24.52 5.72 -7.84
C LYS A 81 24.79 4.38 -8.50
N LYS A 82 24.14 3.31 -8.03
CA LYS A 82 24.36 1.96 -8.58
C LYS A 82 23.11 1.11 -8.43
N ILE A 83 22.87 0.26 -9.42
CA ILE A 83 21.94 -0.86 -9.33
C ILE A 83 22.76 -2.10 -9.68
N THR A 84 22.86 -3.06 -8.76
CA THR A 84 23.57 -4.31 -9.00
C THR A 84 22.63 -5.51 -8.92
N LYS A 85 22.81 -6.42 -9.87
CA LYS A 85 22.20 -7.75 -9.91
C LYS A 85 23.29 -8.84 -9.93
N ASP A 86 24.56 -8.43 -9.84
CA ASP A 86 25.68 -9.35 -9.88
C ASP A 86 25.74 -10.15 -8.57
N SER A 87 25.79 -11.47 -8.70
CA SER A 87 25.73 -12.35 -7.53
C SER A 87 26.98 -12.26 -6.65
N THR A 88 28.13 -11.93 -7.23
CA THR A 88 29.40 -11.78 -6.51
C THR A 88 29.39 -10.48 -5.73
N GLU A 89 29.01 -9.37 -6.35
CA GLU A 89 28.90 -8.07 -5.67
C GLU A 89 27.88 -8.11 -4.52
N ILE A 90 26.70 -8.73 -4.75
CA ILE A 90 25.66 -8.86 -3.72
C ILE A 90 26.19 -9.68 -2.53
N LYS A 91 26.95 -10.75 -2.78
CA LYS A 91 27.57 -11.56 -1.71
C LYS A 91 28.68 -10.79 -0.99
N GLN A 92 29.48 -9.98 -1.70
CA GLN A 92 30.51 -9.12 -1.09
C GLN A 92 29.91 -8.07 -0.16
N LEU A 93 28.67 -7.63 -0.43
CA LEU A 93 27.90 -6.76 0.46
C LEU A 93 27.20 -7.52 1.61
N ASN A 94 27.55 -8.80 1.83
CA ASN A 94 27.00 -9.69 2.85
C ASN A 94 25.49 -10.00 2.72
N TYR A 95 24.92 -9.89 1.51
CA TYR A 95 23.54 -10.31 1.26
C TYR A 95 23.44 -11.72 0.67
N PRO A 96 22.49 -12.55 1.13
CA PRO A 96 22.30 -13.89 0.58
C PRO A 96 21.64 -13.82 -0.80
N TYR A 97 22.40 -14.08 -1.86
CA TYR A 97 21.90 -14.04 -3.25
C TYR A 97 20.73 -15.02 -3.51
N LYS A 98 20.51 -16.02 -2.64
CA LYS A 98 19.33 -16.89 -2.72
C LYS A 98 18.02 -16.12 -2.52
N LYS A 99 18.04 -15.08 -1.67
CA LYS A 99 16.87 -14.26 -1.32
C LYS A 99 16.92 -12.90 -2.00
N ILE A 100 18.06 -12.22 -1.96
CA ILE A 100 18.25 -10.88 -2.54
C ILE A 100 18.84 -11.02 -3.94
N LYS A 101 18.15 -10.49 -4.95
CA LYS A 101 18.56 -10.54 -6.36
C LYS A 101 19.01 -9.19 -6.89
N THR A 102 18.63 -8.11 -6.20
CA THR A 102 18.98 -6.75 -6.61
C THR A 102 19.37 -5.93 -5.39
N ILE A 103 20.39 -5.08 -5.52
CA ILE A 103 20.67 -4.02 -4.57
C ILE A 103 20.68 -2.69 -5.32
N ILE A 104 19.92 -1.73 -4.82
CA ILE A 104 19.90 -0.35 -5.33
C ILE A 104 20.60 0.53 -4.31
N ILE A 105 21.68 1.18 -4.73
CA ILE A 105 22.50 2.07 -3.90
C ILE A 105 22.25 3.50 -4.35
N ALA A 106 21.80 4.32 -3.42
CA ALA A 106 21.61 5.75 -3.59
C ALA A 106 22.40 6.53 -2.53
N THR A 107 22.65 7.79 -2.82
CA THR A 107 23.23 8.73 -1.88
C THR A 107 22.29 9.90 -1.68
N LYS A 108 22.33 10.54 -0.51
CA LYS A 108 21.68 11.83 -0.33
C LYS A 108 22.32 12.85 -1.28
N LYS A 109 21.47 13.72 -1.84
CA LYS A 109 21.91 14.92 -2.55
C LYS A 109 22.30 16.00 -1.54
#